data_AF-A0A2V2ERF3-F1
#
_entry.id   AF-A0A2V2ERF3-F1
#
_cell.length_a   1.000
_cell.length_b   1.000
_cell.length_c   1.000
_cell.angle_alpha   90.00
_cell.angle_beta   90.00
_cell.angle_gamma   90.00
#
_symmetry.space_group_name_H-M   'P 1'
#
loop_
_entity.id
_entity.type
_entity.pdbx_description
1 polymer ?
#
loop_
_entity_poly.entity_id
_entity_poly.type
_entity_poly.pdbx_seq_one_letter_code
_entity_poly.pdbx_strand_id
1 'polypeptide(L)'
;ATQFKKEKHYDRDSIIWCINPIKLNSHTRFPAYDDEKIPNICADKELQTLMDSPRQEYPLAVIGTQNTDRIIAQKGVFILFPVRESFDLESLEGADDFLIKIILPKEHIETIKHDLYYIGITESSLFPELESISKELKHNYEGDI
;
A
#
# COMPACT_ATOMS: atom_id res chain seq x y z
N ALA A 1 8.44 2.97 -7.59
CA ALA A 1 8.37 1.51 -7.44
C ALA A 1 8.77 0.87 -8.78
N THR A 2 9.70 -0.08 -8.79
CA THR A 2 10.09 -0.82 -10.01
C THR A 2 9.14 -2.01 -10.16
N GLN A 3 8.47 -2.16 -11.32
CA GLN A 3 7.29 -3.03 -11.49
C GLN A 3 7.58 -4.47 -11.93
N PHE A 4 8.85 -4.87 -12.07
CA PHE A 4 9.19 -6.25 -12.45
C PHE A 4 10.10 -6.88 -11.42
N LYS A 5 9.79 -8.14 -11.07
CA LYS A 5 10.66 -8.99 -10.27
C LYS A 5 12.01 -9.05 -10.99
N LYS A 6 13.09 -8.64 -10.33
CA LYS A 6 14.44 -8.72 -10.93
C LYS A 6 14.85 -10.19 -11.02
N GLU A 7 15.54 -10.58 -12.09
CA GLU A 7 15.98 -11.98 -12.32
C GLU A 7 16.65 -12.62 -11.10
N LYS A 8 17.49 -11.85 -10.40
CA LYS A 8 18.18 -12.30 -9.16
C LYS A 8 17.25 -12.73 -8.01
N HIS A 9 15.94 -12.49 -8.12
CA HIS A 9 14.94 -12.87 -7.13
C HIS A 9 14.01 -13.98 -7.62
N TYR A 10 14.13 -14.46 -8.86
CA TYR A 10 13.22 -15.48 -9.42
C TYR A 10 13.16 -16.75 -8.57
N ASP A 11 14.31 -17.16 -8.03
CA ASP A 11 14.41 -18.33 -7.15
C ASP A 11 13.97 -18.14 -5.70
N ARG A 12 13.36 -17.00 -5.37
CA ARG A 12 12.89 -16.69 -4.02
C ARG A 12 11.38 -16.53 -3.97
N ASP A 13 10.83 -16.93 -2.84
CA ASP A 13 9.44 -16.65 -2.47
C ASP A 13 9.22 -15.15 -2.37
N SER A 14 7.99 -14.74 -2.66
CA SER A 14 7.55 -13.35 -2.54
C SER A 14 6.76 -13.17 -1.25
N ILE A 15 6.77 -11.96 -0.70
CA ILE A 15 5.95 -11.61 0.47
C ILE A 15 5.01 -10.48 0.06
N ILE A 16 3.72 -10.65 0.37
CA ILE A 16 2.72 -9.61 0.28
C ILE A 16 2.37 -9.19 1.71
N TRP A 17 2.47 -7.89 1.97
CA TRP A 17 2.03 -7.28 3.21
C TRP A 17 0.65 -6.65 3.00
N CYS A 18 -0.32 -7.06 3.80
CA CYS A 18 -1.66 -6.49 3.82
C CYS A 18 -1.88 -5.80 5.15
N ILE A 19 -2.43 -4.59 5.11
CA ILE A 19 -2.74 -3.82 6.31
C ILE A 19 -4.24 -3.51 6.38
N ASN A 20 -4.83 -3.67 7.56
CA ASN A 20 -6.18 -3.23 7.85
C ASN A 20 -6.12 -1.83 8.49
N PRO A 21 -6.40 -0.76 7.74
CA PRO A 21 -6.24 0.61 8.23
C PRO A 21 -7.18 0.95 9.39
N ILE A 22 -8.39 0.35 9.42
CA ILE A 22 -9.36 0.60 10.48
C ILE A 22 -8.88 0.00 11.81
N LYS A 23 -8.37 -1.23 11.76
CA LYS A 23 -7.80 -1.88 12.94
C LYS A 23 -6.48 -1.26 13.38
N LEU A 24 -5.67 -0.76 12.44
CA LEU A 24 -4.49 0.02 12.80
C LEU A 24 -4.91 1.25 13.62
N ASN A 25 -5.87 2.01 13.10
CA ASN A 25 -6.34 3.24 13.73
C ASN A 25 -7.04 3.02 15.08
N SER A 26 -7.61 1.83 15.34
CA SER A 26 -8.18 1.56 16.67
C SER A 26 -7.12 1.47 17.79
N HIS A 27 -5.85 1.27 17.45
CA HIS A 27 -4.74 1.29 18.41
C HIS A 27 -4.28 2.73 18.71
N THR A 28 -4.65 3.68 17.86
CA THR A 28 -4.43 5.10 18.09
C THR A 28 -5.68 5.75 18.69
N ARG A 29 -5.57 6.29 19.91
CA ARG A 29 -6.69 7.03 20.51
C ARG A 29 -6.76 8.44 19.94
N PHE A 30 -7.69 8.68 19.01
CA PHE A 30 -8.02 10.01 18.54
C PHE A 30 -9.47 10.39 18.92
N PRO A 31 -9.68 11.10 20.05
CA PRO A 31 -11.02 11.48 20.50
C PRO A 31 -11.80 12.34 19.50
N ALA A 32 -11.10 13.06 18.62
CA ALA A 32 -11.69 13.93 17.61
C ALA A 32 -12.24 13.18 16.37
N TYR A 33 -11.88 11.90 16.18
CA TYR A 33 -12.25 11.11 14.99
C TYR A 33 -12.89 9.77 15.35
N ASP A 34 -13.56 9.68 16.51
CA ASP A 34 -14.22 8.43 16.93
C ASP A 34 -15.28 7.97 15.89
N ASP A 35 -15.88 8.91 15.17
CA ASP A 35 -16.82 8.66 14.07
C ASP A 35 -16.13 8.42 12.70
N GLU A 36 -14.89 8.89 12.50
CA GLU A 36 -14.16 8.81 11.23
C GLU A 36 -12.96 7.85 11.32
N LYS A 37 -13.23 6.57 11.04
CA LYS A 37 -12.25 5.47 11.18
C LYS A 37 -10.96 5.64 10.38
N ILE A 38 -10.99 6.40 9.28
CA ILE A 38 -9.82 6.74 8.47
C ILE A 38 -9.93 8.23 8.11
N PRO A 39 -9.27 9.12 8.86
CA PRO A 39 -9.48 10.55 8.71
C PRO A 39 -8.82 11.09 7.43
N ASN A 40 -9.38 12.17 6.91
CA ASN A 40 -8.86 12.86 5.72
C ASN A 40 -7.90 14.00 6.12
N ILE A 41 -6.61 13.83 5.86
CA ILE A 41 -5.57 14.81 6.24
C ILE A 41 -5.69 16.14 5.47
N CYS A 42 -6.37 16.17 4.33
CA CYS A 42 -6.53 17.37 3.52
C CYS A 42 -7.56 18.33 4.10
N ALA A 43 -8.54 17.79 4.82
CA ALA A 43 -9.57 18.57 5.49
C ALA A 43 -9.10 19.06 6.86
N ASP A 44 -8.04 18.48 7.43
CA ASP A 44 -7.76 18.59 8.86
C ASP A 44 -6.31 18.95 9.21
N LYS A 45 -6.14 20.15 9.78
CA LYS A 45 -4.84 20.67 10.25
C LYS A 45 -4.48 20.19 11.67
N GLU A 46 -5.44 19.72 12.44
CA GLU A 46 -5.23 19.23 13.81
C GLU A 46 -4.51 17.88 13.78
N LEU A 47 -4.83 17.02 12.80
CA LEU A 47 -4.12 15.76 12.55
C LEU A 47 -2.62 15.96 12.33
N GLN A 48 -2.24 16.97 11.55
CA GLN A 48 -0.82 17.24 11.27
C GLN A 48 -0.08 17.62 12.55
N THR A 49 -0.65 18.54 13.32
CA THR A 49 -0.07 19.01 14.59
C THR A 49 0.04 17.88 15.61
N LEU A 50 -0.90 16.94 15.60
CA LEU A 50 -0.94 15.82 16.53
C LEU A 50 0.07 14.72 16.16
N MET A 51 0.33 14.50 14.87
CA MET A 51 1.38 13.57 14.44
C MET A 51 2.79 14.06 14.77
N ASP A 52 2.98 15.38 14.84
CA ASP A 52 4.22 16.01 15.30
C ASP A 52 4.40 15.92 16.83
N SER A 53 3.37 15.47 17.56
CA SER A 53 3.46 15.26 19.00
C SER A 53 4.34 14.06 19.32
N PRO A 54 5.35 14.20 20.20
CA PRO A 54 6.19 13.08 20.64
C PRO A 54 5.43 12.02 21.45
N ARG A 55 4.16 12.28 21.80
CA ARG A 55 3.28 11.33 22.49
C ARG A 55 2.62 10.31 21.55
N GLN A 56 2.73 10.52 20.24
CA GLN A 56 2.15 9.61 19.27
C GLN A 56 3.13 8.45 19.00
N GLU A 57 2.75 7.24 19.41
CA GLU A 57 3.61 6.06 19.29
C GLU A 57 3.22 5.13 18.15
N TYR A 58 1.97 5.19 17.71
CA TYR A 58 1.43 4.34 16.65
C TYR A 58 1.29 5.10 15.33
N PRO A 59 1.53 4.45 14.19
CA PRO A 59 1.24 5.03 12.90
C PRO A 59 -0.27 5.13 12.67
N LEU A 60 -0.67 6.08 11.83
CA LEU A 60 -2.07 6.39 11.54
C LEU A 60 -2.35 6.22 10.05
N ALA A 61 -3.39 5.47 9.70
CA ALA A 61 -3.91 5.38 8.36
C ALA A 61 -4.82 6.58 8.04
N VAL A 62 -4.56 7.27 6.92
CA VAL A 62 -5.27 8.48 6.50
C VAL A 62 -5.61 8.46 5.01
N ILE A 63 -6.63 9.24 4.65
CA ILE A 63 -6.92 9.57 3.25
C ILE A 63 -6.18 10.85 2.88
N GLY A 64 -5.34 10.78 1.84
CA GLY A 64 -4.58 11.91 1.30
C GLY A 64 -5.26 12.60 0.13
N THR A 65 -4.60 13.64 -0.41
CA THR A 65 -5.09 14.40 -1.57
C THR A 65 -5.05 13.51 -2.80
N GLN A 66 -6.21 13.31 -3.43
CA GLN A 66 -6.31 12.58 -4.70
C GLN A 66 -6.04 13.52 -5.88
N ASN A 67 -4.81 14.04 -5.95
CA ASN A 67 -4.42 15.12 -6.86
C ASN A 67 -3.71 14.65 -8.14
N THR A 68 -3.53 13.34 -8.32
CA THR A 68 -2.96 12.75 -9.53
C THR A 68 -3.79 11.56 -9.97
N ASP A 69 -3.84 11.30 -11.27
CA ASP A 69 -4.54 10.13 -11.83
C ASP A 69 -4.02 8.83 -11.23
N ARG A 70 -2.73 8.77 -10.89
CA ARG A 70 -2.11 7.65 -10.18
C ARG A 70 -2.72 7.43 -8.79
N ILE A 71 -2.82 8.47 -7.96
CA ILE A 71 -3.40 8.37 -6.61
C ILE A 71 -4.89 8.02 -6.70
N ILE A 72 -5.61 8.61 -7.66
CA ILE A 72 -7.03 8.32 -7.93
C ILE A 72 -7.23 6.86 -8.35
N ALA A 73 -6.39 6.34 -9.26
CA ALA A 73 -6.48 4.97 -9.75
C ALA A 73 -6.23 3.95 -8.65
N GLN A 74 -5.25 4.22 -7.77
CA GLN A 74 -4.90 3.35 -6.65
C GLN A 74 -5.96 3.36 -5.54
N LYS A 75 -6.75 4.44 -5.40
CA LYS A 75 -7.74 4.64 -4.33
C LYS A 75 -7.20 4.27 -2.94
N GLY A 76 -5.91 4.54 -2.74
CA GLY A 76 -5.15 4.03 -1.61
C GLY A 76 -5.38 4.81 -0.32
N VAL A 77 -5.12 4.13 0.80
CA VAL A 77 -4.97 4.74 2.12
C VAL A 77 -3.47 4.90 2.39
N PHE A 78 -3.08 6.01 3.01
CA PHE A 78 -1.69 6.31 3.34
C PHE A 78 -1.45 6.07 4.82
N ILE A 79 -0.20 5.76 5.20
CA ILE A 79 0.19 5.58 6.60
C ILE A 79 1.13 6.73 6.97
N LEU A 80 0.76 7.49 8.00
CA LEU A 80 1.59 8.49 8.63
C LEU A 80 2.32 7.86 9.80
N PHE A 81 3.65 7.96 9.77
CA PHE A 81 4.48 7.50 10.86
C PHE A 81 4.73 8.65 11.84
N PRO A 82 4.77 8.36 13.17
CA PRO A 82 5.15 9.36 14.15
C PRO A 82 6.60 9.80 13.98
N VAL A 83 6.92 11.01 14.43
CA VAL A 83 8.27 11.58 14.38
C VAL A 83 9.15 10.96 15.47
N ARG A 84 9.65 9.74 15.22
CA ARG A 84 10.57 9.01 16.10
C ARG A 84 11.55 8.14 15.31
N GLU A 85 12.40 7.39 16.01
CA GLU A 85 13.29 6.41 15.38
C GLU A 85 12.52 5.39 14.54
N SER A 86 13.13 4.95 13.44
CA SER A 86 12.52 3.96 12.54
C SER A 86 12.25 2.65 13.28
N PHE A 87 11.07 2.07 13.06
CA PHE A 87 10.65 0.82 13.66
C PHE A 87 9.88 -0.03 12.66
N ASP A 88 9.85 -1.34 12.89
CA ASP A 88 9.09 -2.28 12.07
C ASP A 88 7.63 -2.33 12.53
N LEU A 89 6.67 -2.30 11.61
CA LEU A 89 5.25 -2.46 11.99
C LEU A 89 4.98 -3.80 12.67
N GLU A 90 5.73 -4.84 12.31
CA GLU A 90 5.66 -6.18 12.94
C GLU A 90 5.99 -6.13 14.44
N SER A 91 6.73 -5.11 14.90
CA SER A 91 7.13 -4.96 16.31
C SER A 91 6.11 -4.24 17.19
N LEU A 92 5.03 -3.71 16.61
CA LEU A 92 3.99 -3.02 17.35
C LEU A 92 3.13 -4.01 18.14
N GLU A 93 2.73 -3.62 19.35
CA GLU A 93 1.74 -4.39 20.11
C GLU A 93 0.41 -4.39 19.34
N GLY A 94 -0.18 -5.59 19.17
CA GLY A 94 -1.38 -5.79 18.35
C GLY A 94 -1.12 -5.85 16.84
N ALA A 95 0.14 -5.95 16.37
CA ALA A 95 0.46 -6.03 14.94
C ALA A 95 -0.33 -7.12 14.21
N ASP A 96 -0.48 -8.31 14.81
CA ASP A 96 -1.23 -9.42 14.20
C ASP A 96 -2.71 -9.11 13.94
N ASP A 97 -3.29 -8.10 14.62
CA ASP A 97 -4.67 -7.70 14.38
C ASP A 97 -4.84 -6.92 13.09
N PHE A 98 -3.87 -6.08 12.74
CA PHE A 98 -3.95 -5.15 11.61
C PHE A 98 -2.97 -5.43 10.48
N LEU A 99 -1.94 -6.25 10.68
CA LEU A 99 -0.89 -6.55 9.70
C LEU A 99 -0.89 -8.04 9.37
N ILE A 100 -1.03 -8.38 8.09
CA ILE A 100 -1.05 -9.75 7.59
C ILE A 100 0.10 -9.94 6.61
N LYS A 101 0.91 -10.97 6.86
CA LYS A 101 1.98 -11.42 5.98
C LYS A 101 1.51 -12.62 5.16
N ILE A 102 1.51 -12.48 3.84
CA ILE A 102 1.22 -13.59 2.93
C ILE A 102 2.53 -13.98 2.25
N ILE A 103 2.94 -15.23 2.41
CA ILE A 103 4.11 -15.79 1.71
C ILE A 103 3.60 -16.46 0.43
N LEU A 104 4.10 -16.02 -0.71
CA LEU A 104 3.83 -16.59 -2.02
C LEU A 104 5.02 -17.48 -2.42
N PRO A 105 4.81 -18.81 -2.48
CA PRO A 105 5.81 -19.73 -3.00
C PRO A 105 6.21 -19.34 -4.42
N LYS A 106 7.52 -19.41 -4.73
CA LYS A 106 8.05 -19.00 -6.03
C LYS A 106 7.37 -19.67 -7.23
N GLU A 107 6.94 -20.91 -7.06
CA GLU A 107 6.28 -21.75 -8.07
C GLU A 107 4.89 -21.25 -8.49
N HIS A 108 4.22 -20.45 -7.65
CA HIS A 108 2.88 -19.93 -7.94
C HIS A 108 2.88 -18.50 -8.46
N ILE A 109 4.04 -17.82 -8.48
CA ILE A 109 4.12 -16.39 -8.82
C ILE A 109 3.67 -16.13 -10.27
N GLU A 110 4.12 -16.93 -11.23
CA GLU A 110 3.74 -16.73 -12.63
C GLU A 110 2.25 -17.02 -12.87
N THR A 111 1.71 -18.07 -12.24
CA THR A 111 0.27 -18.37 -12.31
C THR A 111 -0.57 -17.22 -11.76
N ILE A 112 -0.22 -16.70 -10.57
CA ILE A 112 -0.94 -15.58 -9.95
C ILE A 112 -0.85 -14.32 -10.81
N LYS A 113 0.30 -14.06 -11.42
CA LYS A 113 0.47 -12.92 -12.34
C LYS A 113 -0.45 -13.05 -13.56
N HIS A 114 -0.58 -14.26 -14.11
CA HIS A 114 -1.49 -14.55 -15.23
C HIS A 114 -2.95 -14.35 -14.83
N ASP A 115 -3.34 -14.88 -13.67
CA ASP A 115 -4.70 -14.74 -13.14
C ASP A 115 -5.07 -13.26 -12.92
N LEU A 116 -4.17 -12.48 -12.31
CA LEU A 116 -4.34 -11.03 -12.12
C LEU A 116 -4.57 -10.31 -13.45
N TYR A 117 -3.78 -10.64 -14.47
CA TYR A 117 -3.93 -10.07 -15.80
C TYR A 117 -5.31 -10.39 -16.41
N TYR A 118 -5.76 -11.64 -16.33
CA TYR A 118 -7.07 -12.04 -16.88
C TYR A 118 -8.27 -11.40 -16.18
N ILE A 119 -8.16 -11.11 -14.87
CA ILE A 119 -9.22 -10.38 -14.14
C ILE A 119 -9.12 -8.86 -14.31
N GLY A 120 -8.22 -8.38 -15.18
CA GLY A 120 -8.08 -6.96 -15.51
C GLY A 120 -7.26 -6.15 -14.52
N ILE A 121 -6.51 -6.80 -13.63
CA ILE A 121 -5.53 -6.14 -12.76
C ILE A 121 -4.20 -6.09 -13.52
N THR A 122 -4.03 -5.01 -14.29
CA THR A 122 -2.83 -4.76 -15.09
C THR A 122 -2.03 -3.57 -14.55
N GLU A 123 -0.81 -3.39 -15.05
CA GLU A 123 0.03 -2.27 -14.64
C GLU A 123 -0.59 -0.91 -15.01
N SER A 124 -1.16 -0.78 -16.22
CA SER A 124 -1.83 0.47 -16.63
C SER A 124 -3.08 0.78 -15.79
N SER A 125 -3.77 -0.23 -15.26
CA SER A 125 -4.92 -0.02 -14.36
C SER A 125 -4.55 0.67 -13.05
N LEU A 126 -3.32 0.46 -12.56
CA LEU A 126 -2.80 1.05 -11.31
C LEU A 126 -1.88 2.25 -11.54
N PHE A 127 -1.32 2.35 -12.74
CA PHE A 127 -0.34 3.36 -13.15
C PHE A 127 -0.72 3.91 -14.53
N PRO A 128 -1.68 4.84 -14.62
CA PRO A 128 -2.28 5.30 -15.88
C PRO A 128 -1.34 6.15 -16.76
N GLU A 129 -0.06 6.21 -16.42
CA GLU A 129 0.95 7.00 -17.13
C GLU A 129 1.36 6.33 -18.44
N LEU A 130 1.70 7.16 -19.44
CA LEU A 130 2.05 6.73 -20.79
C LEU A 130 3.16 5.66 -20.83
N GLU A 131 4.12 5.76 -19.91
CA GLU A 131 5.22 4.81 -19.78
C GLU A 131 4.73 3.39 -19.44
N SER A 132 3.78 3.27 -18.52
CA SER A 132 3.20 1.99 -18.10
C SER A 132 2.34 1.39 -19.22
N ILE A 133 1.55 2.23 -19.91
CA ILE A 133 0.76 1.81 -21.08
C ILE A 133 1.68 1.30 -22.19
N SER A 134 2.80 2.00 -22.44
CA SER A 134 3.77 1.61 -23.47
C SER A 134 4.44 0.27 -23.16
N LYS A 135 4.75 0.00 -21.88
CA LYS A 135 5.30 -1.29 -21.45
C LYS A 135 4.29 -2.43 -21.58
N GLU A 136 3.04 -2.19 -21.22
CA GLU A 136 1.97 -3.18 -21.35
C GLU A 136 1.73 -3.53 -22.83
N LEU A 137 1.72 -2.54 -23.71
CA LEU A 137 1.63 -2.77 -25.16
C LEU A 137 2.80 -3.61 -25.67
N LYS A 138 4.04 -3.28 -25.30
CA LYS A 138 5.20 -4.11 -25.70
C LYS A 138 5.06 -5.55 -25.21
N HIS A 139 4.65 -5.75 -23.96
CA HIS A 139 4.46 -7.10 -23.42
C HIS A 139 3.41 -7.90 -24.19
N ASN A 140 2.29 -7.28 -24.54
CA ASN A 140 1.19 -7.92 -25.25
C ASN A 140 1.50 -8.18 -26.73
N TYR A 141 2.31 -7.33 -27.39
CA TYR A 141 2.58 -7.44 -28.83
C TYR A 141 3.93 -8.10 -29.16
N GLU A 142 4.92 -8.10 -28.26
CA GLU A 142 6.20 -8.82 -28.44
C GLU A 142 6.16 -10.24 -27.86
N GLY A 143 5.15 -10.59 -27.05
CA GLY A 143 4.96 -11.92 -26.47
C GLY A 143 4.28 -12.96 -27.39
N ASP A 144 3.84 -12.56 -28.58
CA ASP A 144 3.12 -13.40 -29.56
C ASP A 144 3.97 -13.79 -30.80
N ILE A 145 5.30 -13.94 -30.64
CA ILE A 145 6.19 -14.52 -31.68
C ILE A 145 7.02 -15.68 -31.12
#